data_AF-A0A3S1GZU5-F1
#
_entry.id   AF-A0A3S1GZU5-F1
#
_cell.length_a   1.000
_cell.length_b   1.000
_cell.length_c   1.000
_cell.angle_alpha   90.00
_cell.angle_beta   90.00
_cell.angle_gamma   90.00
#
_symmetry.space_group_name_H-M   'P 1'
#
loop_
_entity.id
_entity.type
_entity.pdbx_description
1 polymer ?
#
loop_
_entity_poly.entity_id
_entity_poly.type
_entity_poly.pdbx_seq_one_letter_code
_entity_poly.pdbx_strand_id
1 'polypeptide(L)' 'MFKFLAPESIKPPFARYSHGIEVPPGKRLVLCSGQVAIAPDDQI' A
#
# COMPACT_ATOMS: atom_id res chain seq x y z
N MET A 1 -8.33 -14.90 2.45
CA MET A 1 -7.93 -14.10 1.27
C MET A 1 -7.10 -12.92 1.77
N PHE A 2 -6.11 -12.46 0.99
CA PHE A 2 -5.45 -11.17 1.28
C PHE A 2 -6.42 -10.02 1.05
N LYS A 3 -6.33 -8.96 1.87
CA LYS A 3 -7.04 -7.71 1.64
C LYS A 3 -6.03 -6.64 1.23
N PHE A 4 -6.22 -6.05 0.06
CA PHE A 4 -5.37 -4.99 -0.46
C PHE A 4 -5.73 -3.66 0.17
N LEU A 5 -4.71 -2.90 0.59
CA LEU A 5 -4.87 -1.57 1.18
C LEU A 5 -4.53 -0.51 0.13
N ALA A 6 -5.48 0.38 -0.13
CA ALA A 6 -5.36 1.48 -1.08
C ALA A 6 -5.80 2.81 -0.40
N PRO A 7 -4.94 3.40 0.44
CA PRO A 7 -5.25 4.67 1.09
C PRO A 7 -5.27 5.81 0.06
N GLU A 8 -6.28 6.69 0.14
CA GLU A 8 -6.47 7.82 -0.78
C GLU A 8 -5.38 8.90 -0.64
N SER A 9 -4.71 8.95 0.51
CA SER A 9 -3.65 9.92 0.81
C SER A 9 -2.27 9.51 0.29
N ILE A 10 -2.17 8.47 -0.54
CA ILE A 10 -0.92 8.02 -1.16
C ILE A 10 -1.18 7.87 -2.65
N LYS A 11 -0.25 8.36 -3.49
CA LYS A 11 -0.32 8.16 -4.95
C LYS A 11 -0.59 6.68 -5.28
N PRO A 12 -1.49 6.34 -6.23
CA PRO A 12 -1.72 4.96 -6.63
C PRO A 12 -0.46 4.21 -7.08
N PRO A 13 -0.41 2.87 -6.95
CA PRO A 13 0.72 2.08 -7.45
C PRO A 13 1.02 2.35 -8.92
N PHE A 14 2.27 2.72 -9.24
CA PHE A 14 2.71 3.00 -10.61
C PHE A 14 3.04 1.72 -11.42
N ALA A 15 3.03 0.56 -10.76
CA ALA A 15 3.31 -0.75 -11.35
C ALA A 15 2.44 -1.83 -10.67
N ARG A 16 2.63 -3.10 -11.03
CA ARG A 16 1.86 -4.23 -10.51
C ARG A 16 2.29 -4.63 -9.09
N TYR A 17 1.97 -3.80 -8.12
CA TYR A 17 2.16 -4.06 -6.68
C TYR A 17 1.02 -3.45 -5.85
N SER A 18 1.04 -3.67 -4.53
CA SER A 18 0.09 -3.08 -3.58
C SER A 18 0.84 -2.27 -2.53
N HIS A 19 0.29 -1.13 -2.09
CA HIS A 19 0.88 -0.32 -1.01
C HIS A 19 1.01 -1.11 0.27
N GLY A 20 -0.03 -1.87 0.61
CA GLY A 20 0.05 -2.88 1.64
C GLY A 20 -1.01 -3.96 1.48
N ILE A 21 -0.81 -5.04 2.21
CA ILE A 21 -1.79 -6.11 2.36
C ILE A 21 -2.02 -6.43 3.83
N GLU A 22 -3.28 -6.66 4.18
CA GLU A 22 -3.62 -7.38 5.39
C GLU A 22 -3.43 -8.87 5.12
N VAL A 23 -2.56 -9.51 5.91
CA VAL A 23 -2.41 -10.97 5.91
C VAL A 23 -3.69 -11.59 6.47
N PRO A 24 -4.11 -12.80 6.04
CA PRO A 24 -5.34 -13.40 6.49
C PRO A 24 -5.57 -13.35 8.02
N PRO A 25 -6.83 -13.30 8.47
CA PRO A 25 -7.18 -13.18 9.88
C PRO A 25 -6.44 -14.17 10.79
N GLY A 26 -6.15 -13.73 12.02
CA GLY A 26 -5.42 -14.52 13.01
C GLY A 26 -3.89 -14.41 12.93
N LYS A 27 -3.33 -13.72 11.92
CA LYS A 27 -1.89 -13.46 11.82
C LYS A 27 -1.47 -12.10 12.40
N ARG A 28 -2.41 -11.17 12.56
CA ARG A 28 -2.20 -9.80 13.09
C ARG A 28 -1.03 -9.06 12.41
N LEU A 29 -0.90 -9.24 11.09
CA LEU A 29 0.20 -8.69 10.31
C LEU A 29 -0.33 -7.89 9.12
N VAL A 30 0.27 -6.72 8.92
CA VAL A 30 0.17 -5.93 7.70
C VAL A 30 1.57 -5.83 7.11
N LEU A 31 1.69 -6.12 5.82
CA LEU A 31 2.92 -5.90 5.07
C LEU A 31 2.75 -4.65 4.21
N CYS A 32 3.75 -3.77 4.27
CA CYS A 32 3.81 -2.56 3.45
C CYS A 32 4.94 -2.68 2.44
N SER A 33 4.71 -2.19 1.23
CA SER A 33 5.78 -1.91 0.27
C SER A 33 6.60 -0.70 0.74
N GLY A 34 7.81 -0.49 0.21
CA GLY A 34 8.61 0.68 0.55
C GLY A 34 8.00 1.97 0.00
N GLN A 35 7.76 2.95 0.87
CA GLN A 35 7.34 4.30 0.48
C GLN A 35 8.56 5.15 0.13
N VAL A 36 8.35 6.05 -0.82
CA VAL A 36 9.29 7.10 -1.22
C VAL A 36 8.62 8.46 -1.01
N ALA A 37 9.39 9.56 -1.09
CA ALA A 37 8.89 10.91 -0.91
C ALA A 37 8.10 11.42 -2.13
N ILE A 38 7.08 10.66 -2.58
CA ILE A 38 6.15 11.10 -3.63
C ILE A 38 4.83 11.51 -2.97
N ALA A 39 4.40 12.73 -3.20
CA ALA A 39 3.13 13.27 -2.75
C ALA A 39 1.95 12.69 -3.57
N PRO A 40 0.71 12.76 -3.06
CA PRO A 40 -0.47 12.22 -3.76
C PRO A 40 -0.75 12.88 -5.12
N ASP A 41 -0.28 14.12 -5.32
CA ASP A 41 -0.35 14.90 -6.56
C ASP A 41 0.89 14.72 -7.46
N ASP A 42 1.68 13.66 -7.20
CA ASP A 42 2.84 13.26 -7.99
C ASP A 42 4.06 14.18 -7.90
N GLN A 43 4.14 15.03 -6.87
CA GLN A 43 5.32 15.85 -6.57
C GLN A 43 6.35 15.11 -5.72
N ILE A 44 7.64 15.49 -5.81
CA ILE A 44 8.77 14.94 -5.04
C ILE A 44 9.44 16.05 -4.23
#